data_AF-J3LV61-F1
#
_entry.id   AF-J3LV61-F1
#
_cell.length_a   1.000
_cell.length_b   1.000
_cell.length_c   1.000
_cell.angle_alpha   90.00
_cell.angle_beta   90.00
_cell.angle_gamma   90.00
#
_symmetry.space_group_name_H-M   'P 1'
#
loop_
_entity.id
_entity.type
_entity.pdbx_description
1 polymer ?
#
loop_
_entity_poly.entity_id
_entity_poly.type
_entity_poly.pdbx_seq_one_letter_code
_entity_poly.pdbx_strand_id
1 'polypeptide(L)'
;MRGQYGDAWWWMSLVAVYLSQQVFLIGVCLPMYAIHSSDHPWGAWDVLATVACVAGIAIAHFADTQLHRFVATNEKLKKVGEPTVATLEEGLWRYSRHPNYFGEQLWWWGLYLFAWNVGQPWMLVGPLVNSMCLGYVTVLVERRMVKQQHRAEAYKLYQKTTSVWIPWFRKPLPQAQPTTTTN
;
A
#
# COMPACT_ATOMS: atom_id res chain seq x y z
N MET A 1 10.48 11.58 18.88
CA MET A 1 10.70 10.22 19.39
C MET A 1 12.09 10.02 19.98
N ARG A 2 13.21 10.34 19.30
CA ARG A 2 14.56 10.22 19.89
C ARG A 2 14.81 11.12 21.13
N GLY A 3 14.25 12.32 21.17
CA GLY A 3 14.43 13.24 22.31
C GLY A 3 13.63 12.92 23.57
N GLN A 4 12.72 11.95 23.55
CA GLN A 4 11.82 11.64 24.68
C GLN A 4 12.29 10.44 25.53
N TYR A 5 13.26 9.65 25.06
CA TYR A 5 13.55 8.33 25.62
C TYR A 5 15.04 8.01 25.87
N GLY A 6 15.95 8.94 25.57
CA GLY A 6 17.38 8.81 25.89
C GLY A 6 17.99 7.47 25.48
N ASP A 7 18.77 6.86 26.37
CA ASP A 7 19.47 5.58 26.14
C ASP A 7 18.52 4.38 26.03
N ALA A 8 17.32 4.47 26.61
CA ALA A 8 16.28 3.43 26.49
C ALA A 8 15.64 3.40 25.09
N TRP A 9 15.83 4.44 24.27
CA TRP A 9 15.31 4.51 22.90
C TRP A 9 15.76 3.30 22.06
N TRP A 10 16.99 2.83 22.24
CA TRP A 10 17.51 1.69 21.49
C TRP A 10 16.75 0.40 21.84
N TRP A 11 16.57 0.12 23.13
CA TRP A 11 15.84 -1.05 23.60
C TRP A 11 14.35 -1.01 23.26
N MET A 12 13.69 0.14 23.39
CA MET A 12 12.29 0.27 22.98
C MET A 12 12.13 0.15 21.47
N SER A 13 13.03 0.70 20.67
CA SER A 13 12.98 0.50 19.22
C SER A 13 13.17 -0.97 18.88
N LEU A 14 14.14 -1.64 19.51
CA LEU A 14 14.40 -3.07 19.34
C LEU A 14 13.17 -3.92 19.66
N VAL A 15 12.55 -3.73 20.83
CA VAL A 15 11.46 -4.59 21.29
C VAL A 15 10.10 -4.16 20.71
N ALA A 16 9.77 -2.88 20.79
CA ALA A 16 8.44 -2.41 20.41
C ALA A 16 8.24 -2.31 18.89
N VAL A 17 9.30 -2.07 18.13
CA VAL A 17 9.21 -1.94 16.66
C VAL A 17 9.77 -3.18 15.97
N TYR A 18 11.05 -3.52 16.16
CA TYR A 18 11.67 -4.57 15.37
C TYR A 18 11.19 -5.98 15.77
N LEU A 19 11.12 -6.29 17.07
CA LEU A 19 10.68 -7.60 17.52
C LEU A 19 9.19 -7.83 17.24
N SER A 20 8.35 -6.81 17.46
CA SER A 20 6.92 -6.91 17.13
C SER A 20 6.69 -7.11 15.62
N GLN A 21 7.46 -6.42 14.76
CA GLN A 21 7.45 -6.64 13.31
C GLN A 21 7.90 -8.05 12.94
N GLN A 22 8.91 -8.61 13.62
CA GLN A 22 9.37 -9.97 13.34
C GLN A 22 8.33 -11.02 13.74
N VAL A 23 7.67 -10.85 14.90
CA VAL A 23 6.57 -11.73 15.33
C VAL A 23 5.41 -11.66 14.34
N PHE A 24 5.06 -10.45 13.88
CA PHE A 24 4.07 -10.27 12.84
C PHE A 24 4.47 -11.01 11.55
N LEU A 25 5.70 -10.82 11.06
CA LEU A 25 6.20 -11.46 9.85
C LEU A 25 6.16 -12.99 9.94
N ILE A 26 6.57 -13.56 11.07
CA ILE A 26 6.46 -15.01 11.32
C ILE A 26 5.01 -15.45 11.20
N GLY A 27 4.07 -14.73 11.83
CA GLY A 27 2.65 -15.01 11.77
C GLY A 27 2.09 -14.99 10.35
N VAL A 28 2.42 -13.98 9.55
CA VAL A 28 1.90 -13.88 8.18
C VAL A 28 2.61 -14.84 7.21
N CYS A 29 3.80 -15.36 7.55
CA CYS A 29 4.49 -16.40 6.79
C CYS A 29 4.08 -17.84 7.18
N LEU A 30 3.23 -18.04 8.19
CA LEU A 30 2.71 -19.38 8.56
C LEU A 30 2.11 -20.18 7.41
N PRO A 31 1.39 -19.59 6.42
CA PRO A 31 0.93 -20.31 5.24
C PRO A 31 2.05 -21.02 4.49
N MET A 32 3.25 -20.44 4.39
CA MET A 32 4.37 -21.08 3.71
C MET A 32 4.82 -22.35 4.42
N TYR A 33 4.83 -22.32 5.76
CA TYR A 33 5.11 -23.51 6.57
C TYR A 33 4.03 -24.58 6.39
N ALA A 34 2.75 -24.18 6.38
CA ALA A 34 1.64 -25.11 6.18
C ALA A 34 1.70 -25.84 4.84
N ILE A 35 2.06 -25.13 3.76
CA ILE A 35 2.27 -25.73 2.44
C ILE A 35 3.44 -26.72 2.47
N HIS A 36 4.56 -26.32 3.07
CA HIS A 36 5.76 -27.15 3.14
C HIS A 36 5.54 -28.46 3.91
N SER A 37 4.70 -28.44 4.95
CA SER A 37 4.36 -29.62 5.77
C SER A 37 3.18 -30.42 5.24
N SER A 38 2.63 -30.09 4.07
CA SER A 38 1.46 -30.76 3.50
C SER A 38 1.84 -31.68 2.36
N ASP A 39 1.26 -32.88 2.35
CA ASP A 39 1.32 -33.82 1.21
C ASP A 39 0.21 -33.55 0.17
N HIS A 40 -0.52 -32.42 0.30
CA HIS A 40 -1.61 -32.10 -0.60
C HIS A 40 -1.08 -31.92 -2.05
N PRO A 41 -1.66 -32.61 -3.05
CA PRO A 41 -1.21 -32.49 -4.41
C PRO A 41 -1.50 -31.08 -4.96
N TRP A 42 -0.64 -30.62 -5.85
CA TRP A 42 -0.80 -29.31 -6.50
C TRP A 42 -2.09 -29.28 -7.33
N GLY A 43 -2.91 -28.24 -7.12
CA GLY A 43 -4.21 -28.07 -7.76
C GLY A 43 -4.40 -26.70 -8.40
N ALA A 44 -5.61 -26.47 -8.92
CA ALA A 44 -5.97 -25.20 -9.56
C ALA A 44 -5.91 -24.01 -8.58
N TRP A 45 -6.20 -24.23 -7.30
CA TRP A 45 -6.10 -23.20 -6.26
C TRP A 45 -4.67 -22.75 -6.01
N ASP A 46 -3.70 -23.66 -6.07
CA ASP A 46 -2.27 -23.33 -5.91
C ASP A 46 -1.76 -22.50 -7.10
N VAL A 47 -2.26 -22.79 -8.31
CA VAL A 47 -1.99 -21.96 -9.50
C VAL A 47 -2.60 -20.56 -9.33
N LEU A 48 -3.86 -20.46 -8.89
CA LEU A 48 -4.51 -19.17 -8.66
C LEU A 48 -3.78 -18.35 -7.60
N ALA A 49 -3.41 -18.96 -6.48
CA ALA A 49 -2.65 -18.34 -5.41
C ALA A 49 -1.28 -17.87 -5.90
N THR A 50 -0.58 -18.69 -6.68
CA THR A 50 0.70 -18.32 -7.31
C THR A 50 0.55 -17.10 -8.22
N VAL A 51 -0.46 -17.09 -9.10
CA VAL A 51 -0.73 -15.97 -10.01
C VAL A 51 -1.04 -14.71 -9.21
N ALA A 52 -1.85 -14.79 -8.15
CA ALA A 52 -2.15 -13.66 -7.28
C ALA A 52 -0.87 -13.10 -6.62
N CYS A 53 -0.02 -13.96 -6.08
CA CYS A 53 1.26 -13.56 -5.47
C CYS A 53 2.21 -12.89 -6.47
N VAL A 54 2.41 -13.49 -7.65
CA VAL A 54 3.30 -12.94 -8.69
C VAL A 54 2.76 -11.62 -9.22
N ALA A 55 1.44 -11.52 -9.47
CA ALA A 55 0.81 -10.27 -9.86
C ALA A 55 0.97 -9.21 -8.76
N GLY A 56 0.81 -9.58 -7.49
CA GLY A 56 1.03 -8.70 -6.35
C GLY A 56 2.44 -8.10 -6.33
N ILE A 57 3.46 -8.96 -6.45
CA ILE A 57 4.87 -8.54 -6.54
C ILE A 57 5.09 -7.61 -7.73
N ALA A 58 4.59 -7.98 -8.92
CA ALA A 58 4.78 -7.18 -10.12
C ALA A 58 4.15 -5.79 -9.97
N ILE A 59 2.91 -5.70 -9.50
CA ILE A 59 2.20 -4.44 -9.26
C ILE A 59 2.97 -3.58 -8.24
N ALA A 60 3.39 -4.16 -7.12
CA ALA A 60 4.15 -3.45 -6.09
C ALA A 60 5.48 -2.92 -6.64
N HIS A 61 6.22 -3.77 -7.35
CA HIS A 61 7.50 -3.41 -7.97
C HIS A 61 7.37 -2.24 -8.94
N PHE A 62 6.39 -2.28 -9.86
CA PHE A 62 6.18 -1.21 -10.81
C PHE A 62 5.67 0.07 -10.14
N ALA A 63 4.76 -0.05 -9.17
CA ALA A 63 4.23 1.09 -8.41
C ALA A 63 5.32 1.83 -7.63
N ASP A 64 6.16 1.09 -6.91
CA ASP A 64 7.26 1.65 -6.13
C ASP A 64 8.36 2.23 -7.02
N THR A 65 8.65 1.59 -8.17
CA THR A 65 9.59 2.14 -9.15
C THR A 65 9.09 3.48 -9.72
N GLN A 66 7.80 3.59 -10.02
CA GLN A 66 7.18 4.84 -10.47
C GLN A 66 7.25 5.92 -9.37
N LEU A 67 6.94 5.55 -8.13
CA LEU A 67 7.01 6.46 -6.99
C LEU A 67 8.44 6.94 -6.71
N HIS A 68 9.41 6.04 -6.74
CA HIS A 68 10.82 6.36 -6.52
C HIS A 68 11.32 7.34 -7.58
N ARG A 69 11.00 7.09 -8.87
CA ARG A 69 11.34 8.01 -9.96
C ARG A 69 10.71 9.39 -9.76
N PHE A 70 9.43 9.44 -9.38
CA PHE A 70 8.73 10.70 -9.11
C PHE A 70 9.38 11.50 -7.96
N VAL A 71 9.71 10.83 -6.86
CA VAL A 71 10.36 11.46 -5.70
C VAL A 71 11.74 11.97 -6.10
N ALA A 72 12.56 11.15 -6.76
CA ALA A 72 13.90 11.53 -7.20
C ALA A 72 13.88 12.72 -8.18
N THR A 73 12.93 12.75 -9.13
CA THR A 73 12.75 13.89 -10.03
C THR A 73 12.36 15.16 -9.27
N ASN A 74 11.41 15.07 -8.35
CA ASN A 74 11.01 16.22 -7.53
C ASN A 74 12.13 16.72 -6.62
N GLU A 75 12.98 15.85 -6.11
CA GLU A 75 14.17 16.26 -5.34
C GLU A 75 15.18 17.00 -6.22
N LYS A 76 15.38 16.58 -7.47
CA LYS A 76 16.22 17.30 -8.43
C LYS A 76 15.66 18.69 -8.75
N LEU A 77 14.36 18.79 -9.05
CA LEU A 77 13.68 20.06 -9.33
C LEU A 77 13.81 21.05 -8.16
N LYS A 78 13.65 20.58 -6.92
CA LYS A 78 13.86 21.40 -5.72
C LYS A 78 15.27 21.96 -5.62
N LYS A 79 16.29 21.19 -5.99
CA LYS A 79 17.69 21.62 -5.93
C LYS A 79 18.00 22.73 -6.94
N VAL A 80 17.33 22.73 -8.09
CA VAL A 80 17.51 23.74 -9.14
C VAL A 80 16.51 24.90 -9.04
N GLY A 81 15.64 24.90 -8.04
CA GLY A 81 14.65 25.96 -7.82
C GLY A 81 13.44 25.91 -8.76
N GLU A 82 13.24 24.79 -9.45
CA GLU A 82 12.12 24.60 -10.38
C GLU A 82 10.84 24.11 -9.66
N PRO A 83 9.66 24.41 -10.23
CA PRO A 83 8.38 23.97 -9.67
C PRO A 83 8.28 22.44 -9.66
N THR A 84 7.98 21.85 -8.51
CA THR A 84 7.79 20.41 -8.36
C THR A 84 6.41 19.97 -8.81
N VAL A 85 6.31 18.73 -9.29
CA VAL A 85 5.02 18.10 -9.57
C VAL A 85 4.32 17.74 -8.26
N ALA A 86 3.06 18.17 -8.13
CA ALA A 86 2.28 18.07 -6.90
C ALA A 86 1.84 16.63 -6.57
N THR A 87 1.45 15.85 -7.58
CA THR A 87 0.86 14.51 -7.43
C THR A 87 1.38 13.56 -8.51
N LEU A 88 1.57 12.29 -8.15
CA LEU A 88 1.89 11.24 -9.11
C LEU A 88 0.59 10.66 -9.66
N GLU A 89 0.33 10.93 -10.94
CA GLU A 89 -0.96 10.69 -11.57
C GLU A 89 -0.87 9.80 -12.82
N GLU A 90 0.31 9.25 -13.07
CA GLU A 90 0.66 8.46 -14.25
C GLU A 90 0.83 6.97 -13.92
N GLY A 91 0.86 6.13 -14.96
CA GLY A 91 1.07 4.70 -14.81
C GLY A 91 0.01 4.02 -13.94
N LEU A 92 0.45 3.22 -12.96
CA LEU A 92 -0.45 2.52 -12.04
C LEU A 92 -1.16 3.48 -11.08
N TRP A 93 -0.52 4.61 -10.77
CA TRP A 93 -1.06 5.66 -9.90
C TRP A 93 -2.23 6.41 -10.56
N ARG A 94 -2.45 6.24 -11.86
CA ARG A 94 -3.66 6.74 -12.52
C ARG A 94 -4.93 6.01 -12.05
N TYR A 95 -4.81 4.73 -11.70
CA TYR A 95 -5.94 3.83 -11.41
C TYR A 95 -6.19 3.66 -9.92
N SER A 96 -5.15 3.76 -9.11
CA SER A 96 -5.22 3.66 -7.65
C SER A 96 -4.28 4.68 -7.01
N ARG A 97 -4.67 5.21 -5.85
CA ARG A 97 -3.81 6.10 -5.05
C ARG A 97 -2.73 5.36 -4.29
N HIS A 98 -2.89 4.05 -4.09
CA HIS A 98 -1.91 3.18 -3.45
C HIS A 98 -1.85 1.83 -4.19
N PRO A 99 -1.36 1.82 -5.44
CA PRO A 99 -1.27 0.58 -6.22
C PRO A 99 -0.30 -0.42 -5.61
N ASN A 100 0.77 0.06 -4.94
CA ASN A 100 1.69 -0.79 -4.20
C ASN A 100 1.00 -1.53 -3.04
N TYR A 101 0.11 -0.86 -2.31
CA TYR A 101 -0.66 -1.49 -1.24
C TYR A 101 -1.61 -2.56 -1.78
N PHE A 102 -2.20 -2.34 -2.96
CA PHE A 102 -2.96 -3.40 -3.62
C PHE A 102 -2.10 -4.61 -3.98
N GLY A 103 -0.88 -4.40 -4.46
CA GLY A 103 0.08 -5.48 -4.71
C GLY A 103 0.44 -6.26 -3.45
N GLU A 104 0.67 -5.55 -2.35
CA GLU A 104 0.92 -6.16 -1.03
C GLU A 104 -0.29 -6.99 -0.54
N GLN A 105 -1.50 -6.49 -0.74
CA GLN A 105 -2.71 -7.23 -0.38
C GLN A 105 -2.85 -8.50 -1.21
N LEU A 106 -2.60 -8.45 -2.53
CA LEU A 106 -2.62 -9.64 -3.38
C LEU A 106 -1.63 -10.71 -2.92
N TRP A 107 -0.44 -10.30 -2.49
CA TRP A 107 0.55 -11.21 -1.93
C TRP A 107 0.04 -11.93 -0.68
N TRP A 108 -0.43 -11.18 0.33
CA TRP A 108 -0.85 -11.78 1.60
C TRP A 108 -2.13 -12.61 1.48
N TRP A 109 -3.10 -12.15 0.68
CA TRP A 109 -4.30 -12.92 0.40
C TRP A 109 -4.01 -14.15 -0.46
N GLY A 110 -3.03 -14.08 -1.37
CA GLY A 110 -2.52 -15.23 -2.12
C GLY A 110 -1.89 -16.29 -1.20
N LEU A 111 -1.06 -15.88 -0.23
CA LEU A 111 -0.53 -16.79 0.79
C LEU A 111 -1.64 -17.46 1.61
N TYR A 112 -2.67 -16.72 1.99
CA TYR A 112 -3.83 -17.31 2.66
C TYR A 112 -4.57 -18.32 1.78
N LEU A 113 -4.73 -18.09 0.47
CA LEU A 113 -5.36 -19.07 -0.42
C LEU A 113 -4.65 -20.42 -0.40
N PHE A 114 -3.31 -20.42 -0.33
CA PHE A 114 -2.56 -21.65 -0.16
C PHE A 114 -2.86 -22.34 1.20
N ALA A 115 -2.83 -21.60 2.31
CA ALA A 115 -3.15 -22.15 3.63
C ALA A 115 -4.57 -22.73 3.68
N TRP A 116 -5.53 -22.03 3.07
CA TRP A 116 -6.91 -22.49 2.96
C TRP A 116 -7.01 -23.79 2.17
N ASN A 117 -6.30 -23.89 1.04
CA ASN A 117 -6.27 -25.08 0.20
C ASN A 117 -5.73 -26.32 0.94
N VAL A 118 -4.73 -26.15 1.81
CA VAL A 118 -4.19 -27.24 2.65
C VAL A 118 -4.96 -27.47 3.96
N GLY A 119 -6.16 -26.90 4.10
CA GLY A 119 -7.05 -27.15 5.24
C GLY A 119 -6.76 -26.31 6.49
N GLN A 120 -6.07 -25.17 6.36
CA GLN A 120 -5.72 -24.26 7.46
C GLN A 120 -6.46 -22.90 7.36
N PRO A 121 -7.81 -22.87 7.36
CA PRO A 121 -8.59 -21.63 7.17
C PRO A 121 -8.37 -20.58 8.28
N TRP A 122 -7.96 -20.99 9.47
CA TRP A 122 -7.71 -20.08 10.61
C TRP A 122 -6.56 -19.09 10.33
N MET A 123 -5.68 -19.39 9.38
CA MET A 123 -4.59 -18.50 8.96
C MET A 123 -5.08 -17.22 8.26
N LEU A 124 -6.39 -17.08 8.03
CA LEU A 124 -7.04 -15.83 7.59
C LEU A 124 -6.71 -14.63 8.49
N VAL A 125 -6.37 -14.87 9.76
CA VAL A 125 -5.97 -13.81 10.70
C VAL A 125 -4.79 -12.98 10.16
N GLY A 126 -3.85 -13.60 9.45
CA GLY A 126 -2.67 -12.94 8.87
C GLY A 126 -3.03 -11.80 7.89
N PRO A 127 -3.64 -12.11 6.72
CA PRO A 127 -4.02 -11.09 5.76
C PRO A 127 -5.06 -10.10 6.31
N LEU A 128 -5.93 -10.50 7.24
CA LEU A 128 -6.88 -9.56 7.88
C LEU A 128 -6.16 -8.51 8.71
N VAL A 129 -5.25 -8.91 9.60
CA VAL A 129 -4.48 -7.97 10.41
C VAL A 129 -3.59 -7.10 9.52
N ASN A 130 -2.98 -7.66 8.47
CA ASN A 130 -2.23 -6.87 7.49
C ASN A 130 -3.11 -5.81 6.81
N SER A 131 -4.30 -6.21 6.35
CA SER A 131 -5.26 -5.31 5.70
C SER A 131 -5.68 -4.16 6.61
N MET A 132 -5.91 -4.44 7.91
CA MET A 132 -6.26 -3.42 8.89
C MET A 132 -5.10 -2.44 9.15
N CYS A 133 -3.88 -2.97 9.29
CA CYS A 133 -2.67 -2.16 9.45
C CYS A 133 -2.46 -1.24 8.24
N LEU A 134 -2.57 -1.78 7.04
CA LEU A 134 -2.43 -1.04 5.79
C LEU A 134 -3.54 0.01 5.63
N GLY A 135 -4.76 -0.30 6.08
CA GLY A 135 -5.89 0.64 6.24
C GLY A 135 -5.51 1.86 7.07
N TYR A 136 -4.97 1.59 8.26
CA TYR A 136 -4.53 2.64 9.16
C TYR A 136 -3.38 3.47 8.58
N VAL A 137 -2.36 2.82 8.01
CA VAL A 137 -1.22 3.49 7.36
C VAL A 137 -1.69 4.37 6.20
N THR A 138 -2.62 3.88 5.37
CA THR A 138 -3.21 4.65 4.27
C THR A 138 -3.82 5.96 4.78
N VAL A 139 -4.63 5.89 5.83
CA VAL A 139 -5.24 7.10 6.44
C VAL A 139 -4.17 8.08 6.92
N LEU A 140 -3.10 7.59 7.56
CA LEU A 140 -2.00 8.44 8.00
C LEU A 140 -1.27 9.12 6.84
N VAL A 141 -0.99 8.37 5.76
CA VAL A 141 -0.31 8.88 4.57
C VAL A 141 -1.17 9.93 3.87
N GLU A 142 -2.46 9.64 3.63
CA GLU A 142 -3.35 10.59 2.98
C GLU A 142 -3.49 11.89 3.79
N ARG A 143 -3.64 11.78 5.12
CA ARG A 143 -3.66 12.97 6.00
C ARG A 143 -2.37 13.77 5.92
N ARG A 144 -1.22 13.11 5.83
CA ARG A 144 0.08 13.78 5.69
C ARG A 144 0.19 14.51 4.34
N MET A 145 -0.34 13.93 3.27
CA MET A 145 -0.31 14.54 1.93
C MET A 145 -1.19 15.80 1.87
N VAL A 146 -2.38 15.77 2.48
CA VAL A 146 -3.28 16.95 2.54
C VAL A 146 -2.72 18.07 3.43
N LYS A 147 -1.89 17.76 4.42
CA LYS A 147 -1.23 18.78 5.27
C LYS A 147 -0.14 19.59 4.55
N GLN A 148 0.33 19.14 3.38
CA GLN A 148 1.37 19.83 2.62
C GLN A 148 0.74 20.89 1.72
N GLN A 149 0.77 22.16 2.16
CA GLN A 149 0.08 23.29 1.49
C GLN A 149 0.37 23.37 0.00
N HIS A 150 1.62 23.16 -0.43
CA HIS A 150 2.04 23.27 -1.84
C HIS A 150 1.41 22.23 -2.77
N ARG A 151 0.86 21.13 -2.25
CA ARG A 151 0.22 20.06 -3.04
C ARG A 151 -1.17 19.66 -2.55
N ALA A 152 -1.68 20.32 -1.51
CA ALA A 152 -2.91 19.94 -0.84
C ALA A 152 -4.12 20.00 -1.79
N GLU A 153 -4.22 21.04 -2.62
CA GLU A 153 -5.34 21.20 -3.54
C GLU A 153 -5.33 20.15 -4.66
N ALA A 154 -4.19 19.95 -5.30
CA ALA A 154 -4.00 18.91 -6.31
C ALA A 154 -4.30 17.51 -5.74
N TYR A 155 -3.84 17.22 -4.51
CA TYR A 155 -4.09 15.92 -3.88
C TYR A 155 -5.57 15.72 -3.52
N LYS A 156 -6.27 16.76 -3.05
CA LYS A 156 -7.73 16.69 -2.82
C LYS A 156 -8.49 16.41 -4.11
N LEU A 157 -8.04 16.98 -5.23
CA LEU A 157 -8.63 16.70 -6.54
C LEU A 157 -8.43 15.24 -6.92
N TYR A 158 -7.20 14.75 -6.78
CA TYR A 158 -6.83 13.36 -7.02
C TYR A 158 -7.62 12.37 -6.14
N GLN A 159 -7.91 12.74 -4.87
CA GLN A 159 -8.75 11.94 -3.97
C GLN A 159 -10.21 11.79 -4.47
N LYS A 160 -10.72 12.77 -5.23
CA LYS A 160 -12.09 12.71 -5.78
C LYS A 160 -12.17 11.86 -7.04
N THR A 161 -11.10 11.81 -7.83
CA THR A 161 -11.10 11.15 -9.15
C THR A 161 -10.61 9.71 -9.11
N THR A 162 -9.74 9.35 -8.18
CA THR A 162 -8.98 8.09 -8.22
C THR A 162 -9.35 7.19 -7.03
N SER A 163 -9.44 5.88 -7.24
CA SER A 163 -9.72 4.91 -6.17
C SER A 163 -8.57 4.80 -5.16
N VAL A 164 -8.85 4.44 -3.90
CA VAL A 164 -7.82 4.37 -2.83
C VAL A 164 -6.87 3.20 -3.05
N TRP A 165 -7.42 1.97 -3.16
CA TRP A 165 -6.64 0.73 -3.22
C TRP A 165 -6.91 -0.06 -4.50
N ILE A 166 -8.17 -0.39 -4.76
CA ILE A 166 -8.55 -1.21 -5.92
C ILE A 166 -8.35 -0.38 -7.19
N PRO A 167 -7.51 -0.81 -8.15
CA PRO A 167 -7.34 -0.11 -9.41
C PRO A 167 -8.68 0.05 -10.12
N TRP A 168 -9.08 1.30 -10.37
CA TRP A 168 -10.35 1.61 -11.03
C TRP A 168 -10.19 2.79 -11.99
N PHE A 169 -11.09 2.88 -12.97
CA PHE A 169 -11.10 4.01 -13.90
C PHE A 169 -11.37 5.33 -13.17
N ARG A 170 -10.70 6.39 -13.62
CA ARG A 170 -10.87 7.72 -13.03
C ARG A 170 -12.28 8.23 -13.24
N LYS A 171 -12.85 8.81 -12.18
CA LYS A 171 -14.10 9.56 -12.26
C LYS A 171 -13.85 10.93 -12.91
N PRO A 172 -14.80 11.44 -13.72
CA PRO A 172 -14.75 12.81 -14.21
C PRO A 172 -14.69 13.80 -13.03
N LEU A 173 -14.02 14.93 -13.25
CA LEU A 173 -14.05 16.03 -12.30
C LEU A 173 -15.48 16.55 -12.15
N PRO A 174 -15.96 16.81 -10.92
CA PRO A 174 -17.21 17.53 -10.73
C PRO A 174 -17.11 18.87 -11.48
N GLN A 175 -17.98 19.09 -12.46
CA GLN A 175 -18.06 20.38 -13.14
C GLN A 175 -18.33 21.47 -12.11
N ALA A 176 -17.57 22.57 -12.16
CA ALA A 176 -17.88 23.74 -11.35
C ALA A 176 -19.31 24.18 -11.69
N GLN A 177 -20.19 24.24 -10.68
CA GLN A 177 -21.54 24.77 -10.88
C GLN A 177 -21.41 26.17 -11.50
N PRO A 178 -22.08 26.47 -12.63
CA PRO A 178 -22.08 27.82 -13.16
C PRO A 178 -22.66 28.73 -12.07
N THR A 179 -21.88 29.72 -11.67
CA THR A 179 -22.33 30.78 -10.77
C THR A 179 -23.56 31.41 -11.40
N THR A 180 -24.73 31.12 -10.85
CA THR A 180 -25.96 31.86 -11.15
C THR A 180 -25.74 33.29 -10.68
N THR A 181 -25.25 34.14 -11.59
CA THR A 181 -25.40 35.59 -11.50
C THR A 181 -26.88 35.90 -11.60
N THR A 182 -27.55 35.99 -10.46
CA THR A 182 -28.82 36.70 -10.34
C THR A 182 -28.50 38.19 -10.47
N ASN A 183 -28.91 38.77 -11.61
CA ASN A 183 -29.02 40.20 -11.83
C ASN A 183 -30.14 40.81 -10.98
#